data_AF-A0AAV9ZDR5-F1
#
_entry.id   AF-A0AAV9ZDR5-F1
#
_cell.length_a   1.000
_cell.length_b   1.000
_cell.length_c   1.000
_cell.angle_alpha   90.00
_cell.angle_beta   90.00
_cell.angle_gamma   90.00
#
_symmetry.space_group_name_H-M   'P 1'
#
loop_
_entity.id
_entity.type
_entity.pdbx_description
1 polymer ?
#
loop_
_entity_poly.entity_id
_entity_poly.type
_entity_poly.pdbx_seq_one_letter_code
_entity_poly.pdbx_strand_id
1 'polypeptide(L)'
;MVFGPCQGPGVLDFPTSNLVLGGQPIPWRKEYKYVGVVFNSTTRDIFRSHYKLKHETTAYVFWKTILGCDHYVGRGRLPPEVGRQLYYALLDCHLTHGCDVAIDVDETSFALLNGVNLVILRRILGVGKRSGIPQLYSELGIYPLRVRRVLLALRYLAYLVDQPQSHFAWKSLYEADRLRNAGHSSWYGDIAAVLHELPFAAPTLPPLAGLTSAILDQLQKQLIIAMKQWVIDSVEGMVSIPLLHGRLEPQETGAPKRIPLCQRHYLSAVTVSDHRLALTRLLCGSFYFRGLRSNPEIHPAASLLCRKCSGALETPGHVFLQCRDVQTVAAREVLRDSLMQGFGMTLRTPVSAADAHRLLQELIFDFGTVAPVARFIYKVVRAWRFFGRRLPTMVSELAPDTDDEVDLWDFETATEDGSDLELSGMDMEIDI
;
A
#
# COMPACT_ATOMS: atom_id res chain seq x y z
N MET A 1 19.20 -1.75 -30.66
CA MET A 1 19.18 -0.35 -30.17
C MET A 1 20.26 -0.22 -29.14
N VAL A 2 20.97 0.90 -29.09
CA VAL A 2 22.05 1.10 -28.14
C VAL A 2 21.81 2.41 -27.41
N PHE A 3 21.88 2.35 -26.09
CA PHE A 3 21.76 3.50 -25.23
C PHE A 3 23.15 4.10 -25.03
N GLY A 4 23.27 5.41 -25.26
CA GLY A 4 24.54 6.15 -25.22
C GLY A 4 25.10 6.25 -23.80
N PRO A 5 26.39 6.61 -23.65
CA PRO A 5 27.07 6.53 -22.37
C PRO A 5 26.46 7.47 -21.32
N CYS A 6 26.13 6.91 -20.16
CA CYS A 6 26.07 7.65 -18.91
C CYS A 6 27.51 8.02 -18.50
N GLN A 7 28.04 9.16 -18.94
CA GLN A 7 29.24 9.74 -18.31
C GLN A 7 29.13 11.26 -18.12
N GLY A 8 29.20 11.65 -16.85
CA GLY A 8 29.62 12.98 -16.39
C GLY A 8 28.56 14.09 -16.42
N PRO A 9 28.58 15.01 -15.44
CA PRO A 9 27.82 16.24 -15.54
C PRO A 9 28.43 17.09 -16.67
N GLY A 10 27.78 17.15 -17.84
CA GLY A 10 28.02 18.23 -18.80
C GLY A 10 28.17 17.93 -20.29
N VAL A 11 27.90 16.72 -20.82
CA VAL A 11 28.03 16.50 -22.29
C VAL A 11 26.76 15.89 -22.89
N LEU A 12 26.09 16.68 -23.74
CA LEU A 12 24.83 16.41 -24.43
C LEU A 12 25.03 15.89 -25.89
N ASP A 13 26.24 15.53 -26.27
CA ASP A 13 26.53 15.18 -27.66
C ASP A 13 26.45 13.67 -27.87
N PHE A 14 25.42 13.26 -28.61
CA PHE A 14 25.34 11.90 -29.13
C PHE A 14 26.57 11.59 -30.00
N PRO A 15 27.08 10.35 -29.98
CA PRO A 15 28.11 9.94 -30.92
C PRO A 15 27.61 10.23 -32.35
N THR A 16 28.42 10.93 -33.14
CA THR A 16 28.06 11.31 -34.52
C THR A 16 27.98 10.11 -35.46
N SER A 17 28.61 8.99 -35.10
CA SER A 17 28.51 7.72 -35.82
C SER A 17 27.43 6.81 -35.22
N ASN A 18 26.55 6.32 -36.09
CA ASN A 18 25.59 5.28 -35.74
C ASN A 18 26.30 3.93 -35.56
N LEU A 19 25.80 3.11 -34.63
CA LEU A 19 26.25 1.72 -34.52
C LEU A 19 25.63 0.90 -35.64
N VAL A 20 26.34 -0.11 -36.14
CA VAL A 20 25.85 -0.96 -37.23
C VAL A 20 25.50 -2.33 -36.69
N LEU A 21 24.27 -2.80 -36.92
CA LEU A 21 23.82 -4.16 -36.60
C LEU A 21 23.24 -4.81 -37.85
N GLY A 22 23.80 -5.95 -38.26
CA GLY A 22 23.38 -6.63 -39.50
C GLY A 22 23.53 -5.76 -40.76
N GLY A 23 24.53 -4.87 -40.79
CA GLY A 23 24.75 -3.94 -41.91
C GLY A 23 23.84 -2.71 -41.91
N GLN A 24 22.90 -2.58 -40.97
CA GLN A 24 22.01 -1.43 -40.86
C GLN A 24 22.46 -0.45 -39.77
N PRO A 25 22.49 0.86 -40.04
CA PRO A 25 22.79 1.87 -39.03
C PRO A 25 21.65 1.97 -38.01
N ILE A 26 21.98 1.88 -36.73
CA ILE A 26 21.09 2.08 -35.60
C ILE A 26 21.30 3.51 -35.05
N PRO A 27 20.29 4.39 -35.16
CA PRO A 27 20.40 5.74 -34.63
C PRO A 27 20.39 5.76 -33.10
N TRP A 28 21.10 6.72 -32.53
CA TRP A 28 21.02 7.04 -31.10
C TRP A 28 19.68 7.74 -30.78
N ARG A 29 19.04 7.35 -29.68
CA ARG A 29 17.77 7.94 -29.21
C ARG A 29 17.87 8.29 -27.72
N LYS A 30 17.33 9.46 -27.33
CA LYS A 30 17.22 9.89 -25.93
C LYS A 30 16.25 9.00 -25.16
N GLU A 31 15.08 8.77 -25.74
CA GLU A 31 13.99 8.01 -25.15
C GLU A 31 13.43 7.02 -26.17
N TYR A 32 13.04 5.84 -25.70
CA TYR A 32 12.41 4.82 -26.53
C TYR A 32 11.41 3.98 -25.73
N LYS A 33 10.27 3.66 -26.34
CA LYS A 33 9.26 2.78 -25.75
C LYS A 33 9.32 1.40 -26.41
N TYR A 34 9.64 0.37 -25.63
CA TYR A 34 9.68 -1.01 -26.09
C TYR A 34 8.73 -1.87 -25.25
N VAL A 35 7.76 -2.52 -25.89
CA VAL A 35 6.76 -3.38 -25.22
C VAL A 35 6.10 -2.66 -24.03
N GLY A 36 5.81 -1.37 -24.18
CA GLY A 36 5.18 -0.56 -23.14
C GLY A 36 6.10 -0.07 -22.01
N VAL A 37 7.39 -0.42 -22.01
CA VAL A 37 8.40 0.09 -21.07
C VAL A 37 9.16 1.25 -21.71
N VAL A 38 9.30 2.35 -20.96
CA VAL A 38 10.02 3.55 -21.42
C VAL A 38 11.46 3.51 -20.91
N PHE A 39 12.40 3.66 -21.83
CA PHE A 39 13.83 3.73 -21.55
C PHE A 39 14.32 5.14 -21.84
N ASN A 40 15.05 5.76 -20.92
CA ASN A 40 15.64 7.07 -21.10
C ASN A 40 17.14 7.04 -20.80
N SER A 41 17.97 7.34 -21.80
CA SER A 41 19.44 7.29 -21.67
C SER A 41 20.05 8.59 -21.14
N THR A 42 19.24 9.63 -20.91
CA THR A 42 19.71 10.95 -20.44
C THR A 42 19.69 11.07 -18.91
N THR A 43 19.09 10.10 -18.22
CA THR A 43 19.02 10.04 -16.75
C THR A 43 19.82 8.86 -16.22
N ARG A 44 20.37 8.99 -15.01
CA ARG A 44 21.11 7.90 -14.34
C ARG A 44 20.28 6.63 -14.22
N ASP A 45 19.02 6.78 -13.82
CA ASP A 45 18.05 5.69 -13.84
C ASP A 45 17.37 5.67 -15.21
N ILE A 46 17.65 4.63 -15.99
CA ILE A 46 17.13 4.45 -17.34
C ILE A 46 15.61 4.23 -17.38
N PHE A 47 15.00 3.86 -16.26
CA PHE A 47 13.58 3.60 -16.14
C PHE A 47 12.81 4.75 -15.49
N ARG A 48 13.46 5.85 -15.12
CA ARG A 48 12.80 6.95 -14.39
C ARG A 48 11.59 7.52 -15.11
N SER A 49 11.65 7.70 -16.44
CA SER A 49 10.49 8.11 -17.25
C SER A 49 9.35 7.11 -17.17
N HIS A 50 9.66 5.80 -17.12
CA HIS A 50 8.65 4.75 -16.98
C HIS A 50 7.95 4.80 -15.61
N TYR A 51 8.70 4.99 -14.53
CA TYR A 51 8.12 5.15 -13.18
C TYR A 51 7.18 6.36 -13.10
N LYS A 52 7.59 7.51 -13.66
CA LYS A 52 6.74 8.72 -13.75
C LYS A 52 5.46 8.46 -14.53
N LEU A 53 5.57 7.90 -15.74
CA LEU A 53 4.41 7.57 -16.56
C LEU A 53 3.43 6.64 -15.82
N LYS A 54 3.94 5.61 -15.14
CA LYS A 54 3.08 4.66 -14.40
C LYS A 54 2.50 5.26 -13.13
N HIS A 55 3.22 6.15 -12.47
CA HIS A 55 2.69 6.95 -11.38
C HIS A 55 1.49 7.80 -11.83
N GLU A 56 1.67 8.62 -12.88
CA GLU A 56 0.64 9.49 -13.45
C GLU A 56 -0.57 8.69 -13.93
N THR A 57 -0.33 7.60 -14.66
CA THR A 57 -1.42 6.71 -15.13
C THR A 57 -2.19 6.12 -13.95
N THR A 58 -1.49 5.65 -12.91
CA THR A 58 -2.14 5.07 -11.73
C THR A 58 -2.96 6.13 -10.99
N ALA A 59 -2.42 7.34 -10.82
CA ALA A 59 -3.13 8.45 -10.18
C ALA A 59 -4.40 8.83 -10.95
N TYR A 60 -4.30 8.94 -12.29
CA TYR A 60 -5.44 9.22 -13.15
C TYR A 60 -6.53 8.15 -13.07
N VAL A 61 -6.16 6.86 -13.18
CA VAL A 61 -7.12 5.75 -13.08
C VAL A 61 -7.75 5.71 -11.68
N PHE A 62 -6.97 5.93 -10.62
CA PHE A 62 -7.48 6.01 -9.25
C PHE A 62 -8.54 7.11 -9.11
N TRP A 63 -8.27 8.29 -9.68
CA TRP A 63 -9.21 9.41 -9.65
C TRP A 63 -10.52 9.07 -10.38
N LYS A 64 -10.43 8.57 -11.62
CA LYS A 64 -11.60 8.21 -12.42
C LYS A 64 -12.42 7.06 -11.84
N THR A 65 -11.79 6.15 -11.08
CA THR A 65 -12.41 4.90 -10.63
C THR A 65 -12.76 4.96 -9.14
N ILE A 66 -11.81 4.65 -8.25
CA ILE A 66 -12.05 4.54 -6.81
C ILE A 66 -12.54 5.88 -6.25
N LEU A 67 -11.89 7.00 -6.59
CA LEU A 67 -12.29 8.29 -6.05
C LEU A 67 -13.62 8.77 -6.65
N GLY A 68 -13.82 8.58 -7.95
CA GLY A 68 -15.10 8.84 -8.61
C GLY A 68 -16.26 8.06 -7.99
N CYS A 69 -16.11 6.75 -7.84
CA CYS A 69 -17.11 5.89 -7.18
C CYS A 69 -17.35 6.34 -5.73
N ASP A 70 -16.29 6.62 -4.97
CA ASP A 70 -16.41 7.08 -3.60
C ASP A 70 -17.13 8.44 -3.50
N HIS A 71 -16.93 9.34 -4.48
CA HIS A 71 -17.67 10.59 -4.57
C HIS A 71 -19.18 10.35 -4.72
N TYR A 72 -19.60 9.47 -5.65
CA TYR A 72 -21.01 9.15 -5.88
C TYR A 72 -21.67 8.43 -4.70
N VAL A 73 -20.95 7.59 -3.97
CA VAL A 73 -21.46 6.85 -2.81
C VAL A 73 -21.54 7.73 -1.53
N GLY A 74 -20.96 8.94 -1.58
CA GLY A 74 -21.08 9.94 -0.51
C GLY A 74 -19.81 10.15 0.32
N ARG A 75 -18.64 10.16 -0.34
CA ARG A 75 -17.27 10.44 0.15
C ARG A 75 -16.85 9.67 1.42
N GLY A 76 -15.85 8.81 1.30
CA GLY A 76 -15.40 7.93 2.39
C GLY A 76 -16.40 6.81 2.73
N ARG A 77 -17.40 6.60 1.88
CA ARG A 77 -18.48 5.62 2.10
C ARG A 77 -18.35 4.39 1.22
N LEU A 78 -17.45 4.41 0.23
CA LEU A 78 -17.13 3.24 -0.57
C LEU A 78 -16.77 2.06 0.35
N PRO A 79 -17.42 0.89 0.22
CA PRO A 79 -17.05 -0.30 0.97
C PRO A 79 -15.59 -0.69 0.67
N PRO A 80 -14.74 -0.95 1.69
CA PRO A 80 -13.34 -1.29 1.47
C PRO A 80 -13.13 -2.53 0.59
N GLU A 81 -14.07 -3.47 0.61
CA GLU A 81 -14.07 -4.64 -0.26
C GLU A 81 -14.14 -4.26 -1.75
N VAL A 82 -15.06 -3.38 -2.10
CA VAL A 82 -15.22 -2.87 -3.47
C VAL A 82 -14.00 -2.05 -3.86
N GLY A 83 -13.50 -1.19 -2.96
CA GLY A 83 -12.25 -0.45 -3.19
C GLY A 83 -11.06 -1.36 -3.45
N ARG A 84 -10.94 -2.47 -2.71
CA ARG A 84 -9.90 -3.49 -2.91
C ARG A 84 -10.06 -4.23 -4.25
N GLN A 85 -11.29 -4.56 -4.65
CA GLN A 85 -11.55 -5.17 -5.95
C GLN A 85 -11.14 -4.25 -7.10
N LEU A 86 -11.54 -2.97 -7.04
CA LEU A 86 -11.13 -1.96 -8.02
C LEU A 86 -9.61 -1.76 -8.04
N TYR A 87 -8.95 -1.78 -6.88
CA TYR A 87 -7.50 -1.72 -6.79
C TYR A 87 -6.82 -2.83 -7.61
N TYR A 88 -7.20 -4.09 -7.40
CA TYR A 88 -6.61 -5.21 -8.13
C TYR A 88 -6.99 -5.23 -9.61
N ALA A 89 -8.23 -4.86 -9.93
CA ALA A 89 -8.73 -4.89 -11.31
C ALA A 89 -8.12 -3.79 -12.18
N LEU A 90 -7.90 -2.59 -11.64
CA LEU A 90 -7.63 -1.39 -12.45
C LEU A 90 -6.30 -0.71 -12.14
N LEU A 91 -5.78 -0.82 -10.91
CA LEU A 91 -4.59 -0.07 -10.48
C LEU A 91 -3.35 -0.95 -10.42
N ASP A 92 -3.50 -2.19 -9.98
CA ASP A 92 -2.36 -3.07 -9.75
C ASP A 92 -1.55 -3.37 -11.00
N CYS A 93 -2.24 -3.45 -12.16
CA CYS A 93 -1.61 -3.64 -13.46
C CYS A 93 -0.67 -2.48 -13.82
N HIS A 94 -0.97 -1.24 -13.42
CA HIS A 94 -0.11 -0.09 -13.64
C HIS A 94 1.06 -0.06 -12.65
N LEU A 95 0.77 -0.33 -11.37
CA LEU A 95 1.76 -0.35 -10.30
C LEU A 95 2.82 -1.46 -10.47
N THR A 96 2.46 -2.57 -11.10
CA THR A 96 3.35 -3.71 -11.36
C THR A 96 3.87 -3.77 -12.80
N HIS A 97 3.47 -2.83 -13.66
CA HIS A 97 3.82 -2.87 -15.07
C HIS A 97 5.34 -2.82 -15.31
N GLY A 98 5.87 -3.85 -15.95
CA GLY A 98 7.28 -3.94 -16.36
C GLY A 98 8.24 -4.11 -15.18
N CYS A 99 7.79 -4.55 -14.01
CA CYS A 99 8.66 -4.79 -12.85
C CYS A 99 9.60 -6.00 -13.00
N ASP A 100 9.36 -6.82 -14.01
CA ASP A 100 10.25 -7.89 -14.47
C ASP A 100 11.41 -7.36 -15.34
N VAL A 101 11.28 -6.14 -15.89
CA VAL A 101 12.33 -5.46 -16.67
C VAL A 101 13.00 -4.36 -15.85
N ALA A 102 12.19 -3.47 -15.26
CA ALA A 102 12.60 -2.36 -14.42
C ALA A 102 12.58 -2.79 -12.94
N ILE A 103 13.70 -3.32 -12.47
CA ILE A 103 13.88 -3.72 -11.07
C ILE A 103 13.99 -2.47 -10.17
N ASP A 104 13.39 -2.52 -8.98
CA ASP A 104 13.24 -1.37 -8.07
C ASP A 104 14.53 -1.03 -7.29
N VAL A 105 15.66 -0.84 -7.98
CA VAL A 105 16.96 -0.52 -7.37
C VAL A 105 17.08 0.95 -6.97
N ASP A 106 16.48 1.86 -7.74
CA ASP A 106 16.48 3.29 -7.41
C ASP A 106 15.29 3.63 -6.48
N GLU A 107 15.59 3.94 -5.23
CA GLU A 107 14.57 4.27 -4.22
C GLU A 107 13.73 5.49 -4.62
N THR A 108 14.33 6.48 -5.29
CA THR A 108 13.63 7.71 -5.67
C THR A 108 12.53 7.43 -6.70
N SER A 109 12.84 6.60 -7.70
CA SER A 109 11.89 6.16 -8.72
C SER A 109 10.83 5.22 -8.14
N PHE A 110 11.22 4.26 -7.28
CA PHE A 110 10.24 3.40 -6.62
C PHE A 110 9.29 4.18 -5.71
N ALA A 111 9.78 5.21 -5.01
CA ALA A 111 8.98 6.04 -4.11
C ALA A 111 7.80 6.71 -4.82
N LEU A 112 7.91 7.01 -6.12
CA LEU A 112 6.78 7.53 -6.92
C LEU A 112 5.60 6.56 -6.94
N LEU A 113 5.86 5.28 -7.23
CA LEU A 113 4.81 4.25 -7.28
C LEU A 113 4.32 3.88 -5.87
N ASN A 114 5.23 3.76 -4.91
CA ASN A 114 4.85 3.42 -3.56
C ASN A 114 4.05 4.54 -2.89
N GLY A 115 4.39 5.81 -3.16
CA GLY A 115 3.65 6.98 -2.67
C GLY A 115 2.19 6.95 -3.09
N VAL A 116 1.92 6.84 -4.40
CA VAL A 116 0.54 6.77 -4.92
C VAL A 116 -0.19 5.52 -4.41
N ASN A 117 0.48 4.36 -4.36
CA ASN A 117 -0.10 3.14 -3.79
C ASN A 117 -0.55 3.35 -2.33
N LEU A 118 0.29 3.94 -1.48
CA LEU A 118 -0.05 4.19 -0.08
C LEU A 118 -1.22 5.18 0.07
N VAL A 119 -1.31 6.21 -0.79
CA VAL A 119 -2.46 7.12 -0.84
C VAL A 119 -3.74 6.36 -1.16
N ILE A 120 -3.71 5.49 -2.17
CA ILE A 120 -4.86 4.67 -2.57
C ILE A 120 -5.30 3.76 -1.41
N LEU A 121 -4.37 3.03 -0.78
CA LEU A 121 -4.70 2.12 0.32
C LEU A 121 -5.30 2.86 1.53
N ARG A 122 -4.73 4.04 1.87
CA ARG A 122 -5.29 4.92 2.90
C ARG A 122 -6.71 5.36 2.55
N ARG A 123 -6.97 5.71 1.28
CA ARG A 123 -8.31 6.11 0.83
C ARG A 123 -9.31 4.97 0.96
N ILE A 124 -8.95 3.75 0.55
CA ILE A 124 -9.81 2.56 0.66
C ILE A 124 -10.18 2.29 2.13
N LEU A 125 -9.23 2.44 3.07
CA LEU A 125 -9.48 2.26 4.50
C LEU A 125 -10.11 3.48 5.20
N GLY A 126 -10.07 4.65 4.58
CA GLY A 126 -10.54 5.91 5.16
C GLY A 126 -9.68 6.40 6.34
N VAL A 127 -8.37 6.16 6.29
CA VAL A 127 -7.39 6.56 7.32
C VAL A 127 -6.43 7.62 6.79
N GLY A 128 -5.89 8.46 7.69
CA GLY A 128 -5.00 9.57 7.31
C GLY A 128 -3.52 9.19 7.23
N LYS A 129 -2.65 10.15 6.86
CA LYS A 129 -1.20 9.96 6.71
C LYS A 129 -0.49 9.40 7.95
N ARG A 130 -1.06 9.64 9.14
CA ARG A 130 -0.55 9.18 10.44
C ARG A 130 -0.79 7.69 10.73
N SER A 131 -1.54 6.98 9.90
CA SER A 131 -1.68 5.53 10.02
C SER A 131 -0.36 4.84 9.70
N GLY A 132 0.02 3.84 10.48
CA GLY A 132 1.17 3.02 10.15
C GLY A 132 0.98 2.28 8.82
N ILE A 133 2.07 2.09 8.08
CA ILE A 133 2.09 1.39 6.79
C ILE A 133 1.71 -0.10 6.91
N PRO A 134 2.22 -0.87 7.90
CA PRO A 134 1.87 -2.28 8.06
C PRO A 134 0.37 -2.54 8.19
N GLN A 135 -0.37 -1.61 8.80
CA GLN A 135 -1.82 -1.68 8.94
C GLN A 135 -2.52 -1.61 7.58
N LEU A 136 -2.04 -0.78 6.65
CA LEU A 136 -2.63 -0.69 5.31
C LEU A 136 -2.62 -2.05 4.60
N TYR A 137 -1.53 -2.80 4.77
CA TYR A 137 -1.38 -4.14 4.22
C TYR A 137 -2.16 -5.19 5.03
N SER A 138 -1.98 -5.20 6.35
CA SER A 138 -2.56 -6.22 7.22
C SER A 138 -4.09 -6.16 7.28
N GLU A 139 -4.69 -4.97 7.15
CA GLU A 139 -6.14 -4.78 7.19
C GLU A 139 -6.83 -5.06 5.84
N LEU A 140 -6.18 -4.78 4.71
CA LEU A 140 -6.74 -5.03 3.36
C LEU A 140 -6.38 -6.41 2.80
N GLY A 141 -5.34 -7.05 3.33
CA GLY A 141 -4.79 -8.27 2.77
C GLY A 141 -4.07 -8.04 1.44
N ILE A 142 -3.40 -6.90 1.28
CA ILE A 142 -2.63 -6.56 0.09
C ILE A 142 -1.14 -6.65 0.44
N TYR A 143 -0.35 -7.31 -0.40
CA TYR A 143 1.09 -7.41 -0.18
C TYR A 143 1.77 -6.07 -0.48
N PRO A 144 2.85 -5.71 0.25
CA PRO A 144 3.66 -4.53 -0.05
C PRO A 144 4.07 -4.48 -1.52
N LEU A 145 4.00 -3.29 -2.14
CA LEU A 145 4.21 -3.12 -3.57
C LEU A 145 5.57 -3.68 -4.03
N ARG A 146 6.64 -3.36 -3.30
CA ARG A 146 8.00 -3.86 -3.58
C ARG A 146 8.05 -5.39 -3.61
N VAL A 147 7.38 -6.05 -2.65
CA VAL A 147 7.34 -7.52 -2.57
C VAL A 147 6.60 -8.10 -3.76
N ARG A 148 5.47 -7.51 -4.19
CA ARG A 148 4.73 -7.98 -5.36
C ARG A 148 5.55 -7.86 -6.64
N ARG A 149 6.24 -6.73 -6.82
CA ARG A 149 7.11 -6.46 -7.97
C ARG A 149 8.30 -7.43 -8.03
N VAL A 150 8.97 -7.66 -6.90
CA VAL A 150 10.04 -8.65 -6.80
C VAL A 150 9.55 -10.08 -7.05
N LEU A 151 8.37 -10.47 -6.54
CA LEU A 151 7.80 -11.78 -6.82
C LEU A 151 7.56 -12.00 -8.32
N LEU A 152 7.10 -10.97 -9.05
CA LEU A 152 6.94 -11.04 -10.50
C LEU A 152 8.30 -11.15 -11.22
N ALA A 153 9.31 -10.40 -10.81
CA ALA A 153 10.67 -10.54 -11.34
C ALA A 153 11.26 -11.94 -11.11
N LEU A 154 11.03 -12.53 -9.93
CA LEU A 154 11.46 -13.90 -9.61
C LEU A 154 10.73 -14.96 -10.46
N ARG A 155 9.45 -14.75 -10.77
CA ARG A 155 8.71 -15.63 -11.71
C ARG A 155 9.27 -15.55 -13.12
N TYR A 156 9.61 -14.35 -13.58
CA TYR A 156 10.24 -14.18 -14.88
C TYR A 156 11.64 -14.82 -14.90
N LEU A 157 12.42 -14.69 -13.82
CA LEU A 157 13.69 -15.40 -13.67
C LEU A 157 13.51 -16.92 -13.75
N ALA A 158 12.46 -17.48 -13.14
CA ALA A 158 12.18 -18.91 -13.25
C ALA A 158 11.94 -19.34 -14.70
N TYR A 159 11.15 -18.55 -15.44
CA TYR A 159 10.96 -18.75 -16.88
C TYR A 159 12.29 -18.72 -17.66
N LEU A 160 13.19 -17.76 -17.35
CA LEU A 160 14.49 -17.64 -18.02
C LEU A 160 15.41 -18.83 -17.76
N VAL A 161 15.41 -19.35 -16.53
CA VAL A 161 16.22 -20.51 -16.14
C VAL A 161 15.76 -21.79 -16.83
N ASP A 162 14.46 -21.92 -17.10
CA ASP A 162 13.89 -23.08 -17.80
C ASP A 162 14.12 -23.04 -19.33
N GLN A 163 14.63 -21.93 -19.88
CA GLN A 163 14.91 -21.83 -21.32
C GLN A 163 16.11 -22.69 -21.73
N PRO A 164 16.11 -23.26 -22.96
CA PRO A 164 17.28 -23.92 -23.51
C PRO A 164 18.50 -22.99 -23.55
N GLN A 165 19.70 -23.52 -23.31
CA GLN A 165 20.94 -22.72 -23.30
C GLN A 165 21.25 -22.07 -24.66
N SER A 166 20.70 -22.61 -25.75
CA SER A 166 20.81 -22.02 -27.08
C SER A 166 19.96 -20.76 -27.25
N HIS A 167 18.90 -20.60 -26.45
CA HIS A 167 17.93 -19.52 -26.53
C HIS A 167 18.54 -18.18 -26.08
N PHE A 168 18.18 -17.08 -26.76
CA PHE A 168 18.75 -15.76 -26.47
C PHE A 168 18.46 -15.28 -25.05
N ALA A 169 17.26 -15.55 -24.53
CA ALA A 169 16.89 -15.14 -23.17
C ALA A 169 17.78 -15.80 -22.10
N TRP A 170 18.12 -17.09 -22.28
CA TRP A 170 19.05 -17.79 -21.39
C TRP A 170 20.46 -17.20 -21.49
N LYS A 171 20.94 -16.95 -22.72
CA LYS A 171 22.25 -16.32 -22.95
C LYS A 171 22.35 -14.94 -22.31
N SER A 172 21.28 -14.13 -22.40
CA SER A 172 21.20 -12.84 -21.72
C SER A 172 21.25 -12.96 -20.19
N LEU A 173 20.57 -13.95 -19.61
CA LEU A 173 20.65 -14.23 -18.17
C LEU A 173 22.07 -14.65 -17.76
N TYR A 174 22.70 -15.54 -18.53
CA TYR A 174 24.08 -15.97 -18.29
C TYR A 174 25.06 -14.79 -18.31
N GLU A 175 24.92 -13.89 -19.28
CA GLU A 175 25.72 -12.66 -19.34
C GLU A 175 25.45 -11.72 -18.18
N ALA A 176 24.20 -11.60 -17.72
CA ALA A 176 23.86 -10.80 -16.54
C ALA A 176 24.50 -11.37 -15.26
N ASP A 177 24.53 -12.70 -15.09
CA ASP A 177 25.24 -13.34 -13.98
C ASP A 177 26.76 -13.12 -14.07
N ARG A 178 27.35 -13.25 -15.27
CA ARG A 178 28.76 -12.96 -15.51
C ARG A 178 29.14 -11.52 -15.13
N LEU A 179 28.33 -10.54 -15.51
CA LEU A 179 28.51 -9.13 -15.16
C LEU A 179 28.44 -8.92 -13.64
N ARG A 180 27.46 -9.55 -12.96
CA ARG A 180 27.35 -9.50 -11.49
C ARG A 180 28.61 -10.05 -10.82
N ASN A 181 29.10 -11.19 -11.28
CA ASN A 181 30.31 -11.84 -10.74
C ASN A 181 31.58 -11.00 -10.98
N ALA A 182 31.61 -10.19 -12.03
CA ALA A 182 32.67 -9.22 -12.31
C ALA A 182 32.51 -7.90 -11.53
N GLY A 183 31.47 -7.73 -10.70
CA GLY A 183 31.23 -6.52 -9.93
C GLY A 183 30.57 -5.39 -10.73
N HIS A 184 29.97 -5.69 -11.88
CA HIS A 184 29.24 -4.72 -12.70
C HIS A 184 27.72 -4.80 -12.47
N SER A 185 27.04 -3.69 -12.70
CA SER A 185 25.56 -3.63 -12.67
C SER A 185 24.96 -4.56 -13.72
N SER A 186 23.95 -5.34 -13.32
CA SER A 186 23.24 -6.25 -14.20
C SER A 186 21.86 -6.54 -13.66
N TRP A 187 20.92 -6.91 -14.52
CA TRP A 187 19.55 -7.25 -14.13
C TRP A 187 19.49 -8.36 -13.06
N TYR A 188 20.38 -9.35 -13.12
CA TYR A 188 20.48 -10.42 -12.11
C TYR A 188 21.03 -9.91 -10.77
N GLY A 189 22.02 -9.01 -10.82
CA GLY A 189 22.55 -8.33 -9.64
C GLY A 189 21.51 -7.42 -8.98
N ASP A 190 20.70 -6.73 -9.79
CA ASP A 190 19.64 -5.84 -9.33
C ASP A 190 18.56 -6.58 -8.53
N ILE A 191 18.16 -7.78 -8.96
CA ILE A 191 17.24 -8.63 -8.18
C ILE A 191 17.85 -8.99 -6.81
N ALA A 192 19.14 -9.35 -6.78
CA ALA A 192 19.83 -9.67 -5.54
C ALA A 192 19.91 -8.44 -4.60
N ALA A 193 20.18 -7.26 -5.16
CA ALA A 193 20.22 -6.00 -4.41
C ALA A 193 18.85 -5.67 -3.80
N VAL A 194 17.77 -5.72 -4.59
CA VAL A 194 16.43 -5.41 -4.08
C VAL A 194 15.99 -6.40 -3.02
N LEU A 195 16.31 -7.70 -3.15
CA LEU A 195 16.03 -8.68 -2.09
C LEU A 195 16.74 -8.32 -0.79
N HIS A 196 17.99 -7.88 -0.86
CA HIS A 196 18.78 -7.46 0.30
C HIS A 196 18.25 -6.17 0.95
N GLU A 197 17.67 -5.26 0.16
CA GLU A 197 17.13 -3.98 0.64
C GLU A 197 15.70 -4.05 1.20
N LEU A 198 15.08 -5.23 1.20
CA LEU A 198 13.76 -5.39 1.81
C LEU A 198 13.81 -5.06 3.32
N PRO A 199 12.72 -4.55 3.91
CA PRO A 199 12.68 -4.13 5.31
C PRO A 199 12.70 -5.31 6.31
N PHE A 200 13.03 -6.51 5.84
CA PHE A 200 13.11 -7.75 6.60
C PHE A 200 14.13 -8.68 5.96
N ALA A 201 14.64 -9.66 6.72
CA ALA A 201 15.59 -10.64 6.23
C ALA A 201 14.95 -11.52 5.13
N ALA A 202 15.26 -11.19 3.87
CA ALA A 202 14.83 -11.94 2.71
C ALA A 202 15.83 -13.04 2.36
N PRO A 203 15.40 -14.13 1.68
CA PRO A 203 16.31 -15.15 1.18
C PRO A 203 17.28 -14.56 0.14
N THR A 204 18.55 -14.93 0.24
CA THR A 204 19.58 -14.54 -0.73
C THR A 204 19.34 -15.20 -2.08
N LEU A 205 19.50 -14.44 -3.16
CA LEU A 205 19.48 -15.00 -4.51
C LEU A 205 20.72 -15.87 -4.75
N PRO A 206 20.57 -17.18 -5.05
CA PRO A 206 21.70 -18.06 -5.32
C PRO A 206 22.51 -17.65 -6.55
N PRO A 207 23.71 -18.20 -6.78
CA PRO A 207 24.38 -18.11 -8.07
C PRO A 207 23.55 -18.78 -9.18
N LEU A 208 23.72 -18.36 -10.44
CA LEU A 208 23.03 -18.99 -11.57
C LEU A 208 23.41 -20.48 -11.73
N ALA A 209 24.64 -20.83 -11.37
CA ALA A 209 25.11 -22.21 -11.36
C ALA A 209 24.28 -23.08 -10.39
N GLY A 210 23.49 -24.00 -10.94
CA GLY A 210 22.61 -24.88 -10.16
C GLY A 210 21.27 -24.25 -9.77
N LEU A 211 20.98 -23.03 -10.23
CA LEU A 211 19.65 -22.43 -10.07
C LEU A 211 18.64 -23.18 -10.93
N THR A 212 17.48 -23.48 -10.37
CA THR A 212 16.35 -24.12 -11.05
C THR A 212 15.06 -23.37 -10.74
N SER A 213 14.04 -23.53 -11.58
CA SER A 213 12.68 -23.01 -11.31
C SER A 213 12.13 -23.49 -9.96
N ALA A 214 12.38 -24.74 -9.57
CA ALA A 214 11.98 -25.27 -8.25
C ALA A 214 12.64 -24.52 -7.07
N ILE A 215 13.92 -24.14 -7.19
CA ILE A 215 14.61 -23.33 -6.17
C ILE A 215 13.99 -21.94 -6.09
N LEU A 216 13.65 -21.34 -7.23
CA LEU A 216 13.02 -20.02 -7.29
C LEU A 216 11.60 -20.03 -6.72
N ASP A 217 10.84 -21.11 -6.93
CA ASP A 217 9.53 -21.30 -6.29
C ASP A 217 9.66 -21.40 -4.76
N GLN A 218 10.69 -22.09 -4.27
CA GLN A 218 10.98 -22.15 -2.85
C GLN A 218 11.40 -20.79 -2.28
N LEU A 219 12.22 -20.04 -3.01
CA LEU A 219 12.63 -18.67 -2.66
C LEU A 219 11.41 -17.74 -2.59
N GLN A 220 10.50 -17.80 -3.56
CA GLN A 220 9.24 -17.04 -3.53
C GLN A 220 8.40 -17.37 -2.30
N LYS A 221 8.27 -18.66 -1.94
CA LYS A 221 7.54 -19.09 -0.73
C LYS A 221 8.19 -18.55 0.54
N GLN A 222 9.52 -18.64 0.65
CA GLN A 222 10.28 -18.10 1.79
C GLN A 222 10.13 -16.57 1.89
N LEU A 223 10.19 -15.86 0.77
CA LEU A 223 9.98 -14.42 0.71
C LEU A 223 8.57 -14.03 1.23
N ILE A 224 7.53 -14.78 0.84
CA ILE A 224 6.17 -14.56 1.33
C ILE A 224 6.06 -14.81 2.84
N ILE A 225 6.71 -15.86 3.36
CA ILE A 225 6.74 -16.15 4.80
C ILE A 225 7.44 -15.04 5.57
N ALA A 226 8.62 -14.61 5.12
CA ALA A 226 9.38 -13.53 5.75
C ALA A 226 8.59 -12.21 5.75
N MET A 227 7.96 -11.87 4.63
CA MET A 227 7.10 -10.68 4.53
C MET A 227 5.91 -10.75 5.50
N LYS A 228 5.24 -11.91 5.60
CA LYS A 228 4.14 -12.12 6.55
C LYS A 228 4.58 -11.92 7.99
N GLN A 229 5.76 -12.45 8.34
CA GLN A 229 6.33 -12.30 9.67
C GLN A 229 6.68 -10.84 9.96
N TRP A 230 7.29 -10.14 8.99
CA TRP A 230 7.57 -8.71 9.11
C TRP A 230 6.32 -7.86 9.36
N VAL A 231 5.20 -8.14 8.67
CA VAL A 231 3.93 -7.45 8.92
C VAL A 231 3.45 -7.68 10.35
N ILE A 232 3.55 -8.92 10.85
CA ILE A 232 3.22 -9.26 12.23
C ILE A 232 4.10 -8.45 13.18
N ASP A 233 5.42 -8.56 13.06
CA ASP A 233 6.37 -7.96 14.00
C ASP A 233 6.24 -6.43 13.99
N SER A 234 5.99 -5.84 12.82
CA SER A 234 5.76 -4.40 12.70
C SER A 234 4.47 -3.95 13.39
N VAL A 235 3.41 -4.76 13.39
CA VAL A 235 2.16 -4.46 14.11
C VAL A 235 2.35 -4.62 15.62
N GLU A 236 2.96 -5.72 16.05
CA GLU A 236 3.23 -6.01 17.47
C GLU A 236 4.20 -4.98 18.09
N GLY A 237 5.17 -4.50 17.32
CA GLY A 237 6.13 -3.49 17.76
C GLY A 237 5.56 -2.07 17.90
N MET A 238 4.37 -1.78 17.36
CA MET A 238 3.80 -0.43 17.40
C MET A 238 3.00 -0.17 18.68
N VAL A 239 3.55 0.68 19.55
CA VAL A 239 2.92 1.12 20.81
C VAL A 239 1.58 1.86 20.60
N SER A 240 1.43 2.55 19.46
CA SER A 240 0.25 3.39 19.19
C SER A 240 -1.02 2.62 18.78
N ILE A 241 -0.93 1.31 18.55
CA ILE A 241 -2.04 0.45 18.10
C ILE A 241 -2.17 -0.83 18.95
N PRO A 242 -2.25 -0.72 20.29
CA PRO A 242 -2.19 -1.87 21.17
C PRO A 242 -3.37 -2.83 20.96
N LEU A 243 -4.47 -2.37 20.37
CA LEU A 243 -5.65 -3.19 20.08
C LEU A 243 -5.40 -4.21 18.96
N LEU A 244 -4.34 -4.04 18.16
CA LEU A 244 -3.97 -5.01 17.13
C LEU A 244 -2.97 -6.06 17.62
N HIS A 245 -2.40 -5.91 18.82
CA HIS A 245 -1.43 -6.84 19.38
C HIS A 245 -2.07 -8.19 19.71
N GLY A 246 -1.42 -9.27 19.33
CA GLY A 246 -1.90 -10.64 19.53
C GLY A 246 -3.23 -10.94 18.83
N ARG A 247 -3.66 -10.11 17.87
CA ARG A 247 -4.97 -10.25 17.21
C ARG A 247 -5.13 -11.62 16.55
N LEU A 248 -6.29 -12.23 16.80
CA LEU A 248 -6.79 -13.40 16.08
C LEU A 248 -7.95 -12.97 15.17
N GLU A 249 -7.93 -13.41 13.92
CA GLU A 249 -9.01 -13.19 12.98
C GLU A 249 -10.11 -14.22 13.24
N PRO A 250 -11.37 -13.80 13.47
CA PRO A 250 -12.47 -14.73 13.62
C PRO A 250 -12.67 -15.51 12.32
N GLN A 251 -13.09 -16.77 12.44
CA GLN A 251 -13.37 -17.65 11.31
C GLN A 251 -14.88 -17.88 11.24
N GLU A 252 -15.43 -18.03 10.04
CA GLU A 252 -16.84 -18.44 9.88
C GLU A 252 -17.09 -19.81 10.54
N THR A 253 -16.10 -20.70 10.45
CA THR A 253 -16.10 -22.02 11.07
C THR A 253 -14.81 -22.26 11.83
N GLY A 254 -14.92 -22.69 13.09
CA GLY A 254 -13.79 -23.08 13.93
C GLY A 254 -13.19 -21.93 14.74
N ALA A 255 -12.07 -22.21 15.40
CA ALA A 255 -11.41 -21.26 16.30
C ALA A 255 -10.77 -20.09 15.54
N PRO A 256 -10.72 -18.87 16.14
CA PRO A 256 -10.00 -17.73 15.59
C PRO A 256 -8.53 -18.05 15.30
N LYS A 257 -7.98 -17.48 14.22
CA LYS A 257 -6.62 -17.77 13.75
C LYS A 257 -5.80 -16.51 13.58
N ARG A 258 -4.50 -16.59 13.84
CA ARG A 258 -3.57 -15.50 13.53
C ARG A 258 -3.34 -15.44 12.02
N ILE A 259 -3.92 -14.45 11.35
CA ILE A 259 -3.77 -14.22 9.91
C ILE A 259 -3.04 -12.88 9.70
N PRO A 260 -1.80 -12.88 9.15
CA PRO A 260 -1.02 -11.65 8.97
C PRO A 260 -1.67 -10.65 8.00
N LEU A 261 -2.16 -11.15 6.86
CA LEU A 261 -2.75 -10.37 5.78
C LEU A 261 -4.06 -11.02 5.36
N CYS A 262 -5.16 -10.33 5.57
CA CYS A 262 -6.47 -10.62 5.00
C CYS A 262 -7.30 -9.33 4.99
N GLN A 263 -8.35 -9.28 4.18
CA GLN A 263 -9.38 -8.28 4.40
C GLN A 263 -10.08 -8.62 5.70
N ARG A 264 -10.02 -7.72 6.67
CA ARG A 264 -10.52 -7.97 8.02
C ARG A 264 -12.03 -8.02 8.06
N HIS A 265 -12.58 -8.94 8.85
CA HIS A 265 -14.01 -9.15 8.99
C HIS A 265 -14.77 -7.86 9.32
N TYR A 266 -14.22 -6.99 10.18
CA TYR A 266 -14.90 -5.76 10.57
C TYR A 266 -15.06 -4.75 9.43
N LEU A 267 -14.27 -4.86 8.34
CA LEU A 267 -14.40 -4.01 7.16
C LEU A 267 -15.64 -4.34 6.33
N SER A 268 -16.14 -5.57 6.40
CA SER A 268 -17.36 -6.02 5.73
C SER A 268 -18.56 -6.17 6.68
N ALA A 269 -18.34 -6.68 7.90
CA ALA A 269 -19.40 -6.90 8.90
C ALA A 269 -20.03 -5.58 9.40
N VAL A 270 -19.27 -4.48 9.43
CA VAL A 270 -19.80 -3.17 9.83
C VAL A 270 -20.33 -2.41 8.60
N THR A 271 -21.63 -2.57 8.37
CA THR A 271 -22.33 -2.02 7.20
C THR A 271 -22.43 -0.48 7.20
N VAL A 272 -22.64 0.11 8.39
CA VAL A 272 -22.72 1.57 8.54
C VAL A 272 -21.32 2.19 8.39
N SER A 273 -21.12 2.98 7.33
CA SER A 273 -19.83 3.61 6.99
C SER A 273 -19.17 4.34 8.15
N ASP A 274 -19.94 5.15 8.87
CA ASP A 274 -19.41 6.00 9.93
C ASP A 274 -18.92 5.18 11.14
N HIS A 275 -19.61 4.08 11.44
CA HIS A 275 -19.20 3.14 12.48
C HIS A 275 -17.92 2.41 12.06
N ARG A 276 -17.87 1.92 10.81
CA ARG A 276 -16.70 1.25 10.24
C ARG A 276 -15.49 2.16 10.27
N LEU A 277 -15.61 3.38 9.75
CA LEU A 277 -14.52 4.37 9.73
C LEU A 277 -14.01 4.68 11.14
N ALA A 278 -14.90 4.86 12.12
CA ALA A 278 -14.49 5.11 13.50
C ALA A 278 -13.69 3.94 14.09
N LEU A 279 -14.11 2.71 13.81
CA LEU A 279 -13.39 1.50 14.22
C LEU A 279 -12.05 1.35 13.48
N THR A 280 -12.03 1.47 12.15
CA THR A 280 -10.79 1.37 11.36
C THR A 280 -9.77 2.43 11.81
N ARG A 281 -10.22 3.66 12.04
CA ARG A 281 -9.36 4.74 12.55
C ARG A 281 -8.84 4.49 13.96
N LEU A 282 -9.63 3.85 14.83
CA LEU A 282 -9.15 3.38 16.13
C LEU A 282 -8.00 2.40 15.96
N LEU A 283 -8.21 1.36 15.16
CA LEU A 283 -7.27 0.26 14.97
C LEU A 283 -6.01 0.68 14.22
N CYS A 284 -6.11 1.62 13.29
CA CYS A 284 -4.98 2.20 12.58
C CYS A 284 -4.31 3.36 13.35
N GLY A 285 -4.69 3.58 14.61
CA GLY A 285 -4.06 4.57 15.49
C GLY A 285 -4.31 6.02 15.09
N SER A 286 -5.34 6.33 14.30
CA SER A 286 -5.61 7.71 13.87
C SER A 286 -5.99 8.63 15.03
N PHE A 287 -6.46 8.08 16.16
CA PHE A 287 -6.77 8.85 17.35
C PHE A 287 -5.54 9.14 18.21
N TYR A 288 -5.49 10.36 18.74
CA TYR A 288 -4.44 10.77 19.67
C TYR A 288 -4.86 10.48 21.12
N PHE A 289 -4.33 9.39 21.67
CA PHE A 289 -4.44 9.01 23.08
C PHE A 289 -3.17 9.46 23.82
N ARG A 290 -3.31 10.38 24.78
CA ARG A 290 -2.16 10.95 25.50
C ARG A 290 -1.30 9.89 26.20
N GLY A 291 -1.94 8.89 26.80
CA GLY A 291 -1.24 7.82 27.50
C GLY A 291 -0.44 6.87 26.58
N LEU A 292 -0.60 6.97 25.26
CA LEU A 292 0.14 6.13 24.29
C LEU A 292 1.10 6.91 23.40
N ARG A 293 0.79 8.18 23.09
CA ARG A 293 1.53 8.96 22.08
C ARG A 293 2.45 10.03 22.67
N SER A 294 2.35 10.29 23.96
CA SER A 294 3.25 11.19 24.67
C SER A 294 4.40 10.39 25.26
N ASN A 295 5.63 10.89 25.13
CA ASN A 295 6.77 10.32 25.84
C ASN A 295 6.61 10.57 27.35
N PRO A 296 6.48 9.52 28.18
CA PRO A 296 6.30 9.68 29.62
C PRO A 296 7.51 10.31 30.33
N GLU A 297 8.70 10.27 29.72
CA GLU A 297 9.91 10.91 30.26
C GLU A 297 9.90 12.43 30.06
N ILE A 298 9.23 12.91 29.01
CA ILE A 298 9.16 14.34 28.65
C ILE A 298 7.92 14.99 29.27
N HIS A 299 6.84 14.24 29.40
CA HIS A 299 5.54 14.78 29.82
C HIS A 299 5.24 14.46 31.29
N PRO A 300 4.85 15.46 32.11
CA PRO A 300 4.42 15.22 33.48
C PRO A 300 3.27 14.19 33.54
N ALA A 301 3.28 13.29 34.52
CA ALA A 301 2.27 12.24 34.65
C ALA A 301 0.82 12.75 34.61
N ALA A 302 0.56 13.91 35.23
CA ALA A 302 -0.75 14.56 35.21
C ALA A 302 -1.23 14.94 33.80
N SER A 303 -0.32 15.26 32.89
CA SER A 303 -0.65 15.61 31.50
C SER A 303 -1.04 14.41 30.64
N LEU A 304 -0.69 13.19 31.07
CA LEU A 304 -1.01 11.93 30.39
C LEU A 304 -2.38 11.38 30.78
N LEU A 305 -2.99 11.95 31.81
CA LEU A 305 -4.31 11.56 32.29
C LEU A 305 -5.39 11.88 31.27
N CYS A 306 -6.47 11.11 31.35
CA CYS A 306 -7.69 11.25 30.57
C CYS A 306 -8.23 12.69 30.59
N ARG A 307 -8.38 13.30 29.41
CA ARG A 307 -8.88 14.68 29.27
C ARG A 307 -10.27 14.94 29.84
N LYS A 308 -11.09 13.89 30.00
CA LYS A 308 -12.48 14.03 30.41
C LYS A 308 -12.71 13.78 31.89
N CYS A 309 -12.04 12.79 32.47
CA CYS A 309 -12.24 12.42 33.88
C CYS A 309 -11.00 12.58 34.77
N SER A 310 -9.81 12.81 34.19
CA SER A 310 -8.53 12.93 34.90
C SER A 310 -8.19 11.75 35.83
N GLY A 311 -8.87 10.61 35.71
CA GLY A 311 -8.80 9.52 36.70
C GLY A 311 -7.75 8.45 36.41
N ALA A 312 -7.30 8.30 35.17
CA ALA A 312 -6.28 7.36 34.76
C ALA A 312 -5.63 7.81 33.44
N LEU A 313 -4.57 7.10 33.00
CA LEU A 313 -3.92 7.34 31.71
C LEU A 313 -4.92 7.24 30.55
N GLU A 314 -4.82 8.16 29.60
CA GLU A 314 -5.69 8.19 28.44
C GLU A 314 -5.29 7.11 27.43
N THR A 315 -5.84 5.91 27.57
CA THR A 315 -5.68 4.77 26.65
C THR A 315 -7.02 4.39 26.01
N PRO A 316 -7.05 3.60 24.92
CA PRO A 316 -8.30 3.10 24.35
C PRO A 316 -9.17 2.37 25.39
N GLY A 317 -8.59 1.42 26.13
CA GLY A 317 -9.31 0.69 27.19
C GLY A 317 -9.93 1.63 28.22
N HIS A 318 -9.19 2.65 28.67
CA HIS A 318 -9.73 3.66 29.58
C HIS A 318 -10.87 4.45 28.95
N VAL A 319 -10.62 5.08 27.79
CA VAL A 319 -11.58 5.97 27.12
C VAL A 319 -12.90 5.26 26.85
N PHE A 320 -12.86 4.03 26.35
CA PHE A 320 -14.07 3.31 25.97
C PHE A 320 -14.72 2.59 27.17
N LEU A 321 -13.97 1.80 27.95
CA LEU A 321 -14.57 0.88 28.93
C LEU A 321 -14.50 1.35 30.39
N GLN A 322 -13.77 2.44 30.72
CA GLN A 322 -13.58 2.85 32.11
C GLN A 322 -13.91 4.32 32.41
N CYS A 323 -13.79 5.20 31.42
CA CYS A 323 -13.96 6.64 31.62
C CYS A 323 -15.36 6.94 32.18
N ARG A 324 -15.41 7.86 33.14
CA ARG A 324 -16.64 8.26 33.86
C ARG A 324 -17.32 9.49 33.25
N ASP A 325 -16.86 9.92 32.09
CA ASP A 325 -17.51 10.97 31.32
C ASP A 325 -18.95 10.59 30.99
N VAL A 326 -19.88 11.51 31.22
CA VAL A 326 -21.33 11.26 31.11
C VAL A 326 -21.72 10.69 29.74
N GLN A 327 -21.15 11.23 28.66
CA GLN A 327 -21.47 10.79 27.30
C GLN A 327 -20.91 9.39 27.02
N THR A 328 -19.74 9.09 27.59
CA THR A 328 -19.11 7.76 27.48
C THR A 328 -19.89 6.71 28.27
N VAL A 329 -20.33 7.03 29.48
CA VAL A 329 -21.13 6.13 30.32
C VAL A 329 -22.46 5.80 29.64
N ALA A 330 -23.18 6.81 29.15
CA ALA A 330 -24.42 6.62 28.41
C ALA A 330 -24.23 5.75 27.15
N ALA A 331 -23.13 5.95 26.41
CA ALA A 331 -22.81 5.11 25.25
C ALA A 331 -22.53 3.66 25.65
N ARG A 332 -21.86 3.43 26.80
CA ARG A 332 -21.55 2.09 27.32
C ARG A 332 -22.79 1.35 27.84
N GLU A 333 -23.75 2.06 28.42
CA GLU A 333 -25.05 1.51 28.80
C GLU A 333 -25.80 0.99 27.57
N VAL A 334 -25.87 1.80 26.51
CA VAL A 334 -26.50 1.37 25.24
C VAL A 334 -25.77 0.16 24.63
N LEU A 335 -24.43 0.09 24.72
CA LEU A 335 -23.68 -1.08 24.30
C LEU A 335 -24.07 -2.32 25.12
N ARG A 336 -24.10 -2.19 26.46
CA ARG A 336 -24.47 -3.26 27.39
C ARG A 336 -25.85 -3.84 27.05
N ASP A 337 -26.83 -2.97 26.85
CA ASP A 337 -28.19 -3.39 26.51
C ASP A 337 -28.23 -4.10 25.15
N SER A 338 -27.48 -3.59 24.17
CA SER A 338 -27.37 -4.21 22.83
C SER A 338 -26.71 -5.60 22.90
N LEU A 339 -25.67 -5.76 23.71
CA LEU A 339 -24.98 -7.03 23.90
C LEU A 339 -25.84 -8.05 24.65
N MET A 340 -26.58 -7.60 25.67
CA MET A 340 -27.51 -8.45 26.43
C MET A 340 -28.67 -8.93 25.56
N GLN A 341 -29.33 -8.02 24.84
CA GLN A 341 -30.51 -8.34 24.04
C GLN A 341 -30.16 -9.14 22.78
N GLY A 342 -29.06 -8.81 22.11
CA GLY A 342 -28.68 -9.43 20.84
C GLY A 342 -27.88 -10.72 20.99
N PHE A 343 -27.08 -10.85 22.07
CA PHE A 343 -26.04 -11.89 22.17
C PHE A 343 -26.02 -12.60 23.52
N GLY A 344 -26.91 -12.25 24.46
CA GLY A 344 -26.91 -12.80 25.81
C GLY A 344 -25.63 -12.49 26.61
N MET A 345 -24.84 -11.50 26.16
CA MET A 345 -23.54 -11.18 26.74
C MET A 345 -23.65 -10.04 27.76
N THR A 346 -23.28 -10.31 29.01
CA THR A 346 -23.24 -9.30 30.07
C THR A 346 -21.90 -8.60 30.13
N LEU A 347 -21.86 -7.33 29.73
CA LEU A 347 -20.71 -6.47 29.96
C LEU A 347 -20.63 -6.07 31.44
N ARG A 348 -19.74 -6.72 32.21
CA ARG A 348 -19.50 -6.40 33.62
C ARG A 348 -18.95 -4.97 33.76
N THR A 349 -19.56 -4.16 34.60
CA THR A 349 -19.08 -2.81 34.94
C THR A 349 -19.01 -2.67 36.47
N PRO A 350 -17.91 -2.17 37.05
CA PRO A 350 -16.73 -1.59 36.40
C PRO A 350 -15.76 -2.64 35.84
N VAL A 351 -15.10 -2.32 34.72
CA VAL A 351 -14.03 -3.15 34.14
C VAL A 351 -12.69 -2.71 34.74
N SER A 352 -11.85 -3.66 35.15
CA SER A 352 -10.51 -3.39 35.65
C SER A 352 -9.62 -2.74 34.56
N ALA A 353 -8.58 -2.00 34.95
CA ALA A 353 -7.66 -1.38 33.97
C ALA A 353 -6.91 -2.42 33.15
N ALA A 354 -6.55 -3.55 33.77
CA ALA A 354 -5.86 -4.65 33.11
C ALA A 354 -6.76 -5.36 32.08
N ASP A 355 -8.06 -5.47 32.35
CA ASP A 355 -8.99 -6.22 31.49
C ASP A 355 -9.66 -5.34 30.42
N ALA A 356 -9.73 -4.02 30.62
CA ALA A 356 -10.42 -3.11 29.70
C ALA A 356 -9.86 -3.18 28.26
N HIS A 357 -8.55 -3.35 28.12
CA HIS A 357 -7.93 -3.50 26.81
C HIS A 357 -8.31 -4.82 26.15
N ARG A 358 -8.12 -5.94 26.86
CA ARG A 358 -8.40 -7.28 26.37
C ARG A 358 -9.87 -7.47 26.00
N LEU A 359 -10.77 -7.02 26.86
CA LEU A 359 -12.21 -7.08 26.64
C LEU A 359 -12.61 -6.27 25.41
N LEU A 360 -12.01 -5.10 25.18
CA LEU A 360 -12.27 -4.33 23.96
C LEU A 360 -11.78 -5.06 22.70
N GLN A 361 -10.63 -5.75 22.76
CA GLN A 361 -10.17 -6.59 21.65
C GLN A 361 -11.12 -7.76 21.38
N GLU A 362 -11.50 -8.51 22.41
CA GLU A 362 -12.43 -9.65 22.28
C GLU A 362 -13.76 -9.24 21.63
N LEU A 363 -14.29 -8.07 22.02
CA LEU A 363 -15.52 -7.52 21.45
C LEU A 363 -15.35 -6.98 20.01
N ILE A 364 -14.15 -6.56 19.62
CA ILE A 364 -13.89 -6.06 18.25
C ILE A 364 -13.66 -7.24 17.28
N PHE A 365 -12.96 -8.28 17.72
CA PHE A 365 -12.54 -9.41 16.87
C PHE A 365 -13.49 -10.60 16.95
N ASP A 366 -14.78 -10.32 17.09
CA ASP A 366 -15.86 -11.30 17.12
C ASP A 366 -17.00 -10.88 16.17
N PHE A 367 -17.49 -11.81 15.36
CA PHE A 367 -18.51 -11.53 14.33
C PHE A 367 -19.83 -11.04 14.92
N GLY A 368 -20.24 -11.54 16.09
CA GLY A 368 -21.48 -11.14 16.72
C GLY A 368 -21.39 -9.70 17.25
N THR A 369 -20.31 -9.38 17.92
CA THR A 369 -20.21 -8.15 18.71
C THR A 369 -19.58 -6.96 17.99
N VAL A 370 -18.87 -7.16 16.87
CA VAL A 370 -18.17 -6.08 16.17
C VAL A 370 -19.07 -4.93 15.73
N ALA A 371 -20.27 -5.21 15.24
CA ALA A 371 -21.20 -4.18 14.75
C ALA A 371 -21.73 -3.26 15.88
N PRO A 372 -22.29 -3.77 16.99
CA PRO A 372 -22.69 -2.91 18.11
C PRO A 372 -21.49 -2.19 18.75
N VAL A 373 -20.30 -2.82 18.78
CA VAL A 373 -19.07 -2.21 19.31
C VAL A 373 -18.59 -1.07 18.43
N ALA A 374 -18.63 -1.21 17.10
CA ALA A 374 -18.29 -0.14 16.16
C ALA A 374 -19.25 1.07 16.30
N ARG A 375 -20.56 0.82 16.49
CA ARG A 375 -21.55 1.86 16.78
C ARG A 375 -21.23 2.59 18.09
N PHE A 376 -20.86 1.84 19.12
CA PHE A 376 -20.45 2.39 20.40
C PHE A 376 -19.19 3.25 20.28
N ILE A 377 -18.15 2.77 19.60
CA ILE A 377 -16.91 3.52 19.34
C ILE A 377 -17.22 4.82 18.61
N TYR A 378 -18.05 4.78 17.57
CA TYR A 378 -18.47 5.98 16.86
C TYR A 378 -19.15 7.01 17.77
N LYS A 379 -20.08 6.59 18.63
CA LYS A 379 -20.76 7.50 19.58
C LYS A 379 -19.77 8.17 20.52
N VAL A 380 -18.83 7.41 21.09
CA VAL A 380 -17.79 7.94 21.98
C VAL A 380 -16.88 8.89 21.21
N VAL A 381 -16.40 8.51 20.03
CA VAL A 381 -15.50 9.35 19.22
C VAL A 381 -16.16 10.67 18.83
N ARG A 382 -17.45 10.64 18.49
CA ARG A 382 -18.27 11.83 18.19
C ARG A 382 -18.40 12.75 19.42
N ALA A 383 -18.71 12.18 20.58
CA ALA A 383 -18.84 12.90 21.84
C ALA A 383 -17.52 13.56 22.28
N TRP A 384 -16.41 12.83 22.14
CA TRP A 384 -15.09 13.28 22.53
C TRP A 384 -14.48 14.32 21.60
N ARG A 385 -15.04 14.50 20.40
CA ARG A 385 -14.51 15.41 19.38
C ARG A 385 -13.02 15.15 19.14
N PHE A 386 -12.63 13.87 18.98
CA PHE A 386 -11.22 13.48 18.78
C PHE A 386 -10.53 14.19 17.60
N PHE A 387 -11.28 14.90 16.76
CA PHE A 387 -10.78 15.68 15.62
C PHE A 387 -11.13 17.18 15.66
N GLY A 388 -11.48 17.75 16.81
CA GLY A 388 -11.98 19.14 16.89
C GLY A 388 -13.50 19.26 16.65
N ARG A 389 -14.03 20.50 16.55
CA ARG A 389 -15.50 20.79 16.54
C ARG A 389 -16.28 20.09 15.43
N ARG A 390 -15.60 19.55 14.43
CA ARG A 390 -16.16 18.62 13.45
C ARG A 390 -15.35 17.32 13.59
N LEU A 391 -16.00 16.17 13.81
CA LEU A 391 -15.51 14.96 13.15
C LEU A 391 -15.29 15.41 11.70
N PRO A 392 -14.08 15.37 11.12
CA PRO A 392 -13.85 15.85 9.78
C PRO A 392 -14.92 15.17 8.95
N THR A 393 -15.92 15.96 8.56
CA THR A 393 -16.99 15.53 7.69
C THR A 393 -16.24 15.13 6.45
N MET A 394 -15.94 13.84 6.31
CA MET A 394 -15.73 13.08 5.07
C MET A 394 -14.97 13.77 3.91
N VAL A 395 -14.20 14.82 4.17
CA VAL A 395 -13.73 15.81 3.18
C VAL A 395 -12.40 16.44 3.62
N SER A 396 -12.21 16.77 4.90
CA SER A 396 -11.14 17.71 5.30
C SER A 396 -9.75 17.11 5.52
N GLU A 397 -9.61 15.82 5.85
CA GLU A 397 -8.29 15.12 5.86
C GLU A 397 -8.06 14.36 4.54
N LEU A 398 -8.97 14.53 3.59
CA LEU A 398 -8.99 13.86 2.29
C LEU A 398 -8.78 14.85 1.14
N ALA A 399 -8.70 16.15 1.46
CA ALA A 399 -8.08 17.12 0.58
C ALA A 399 -6.56 16.93 0.69
N PRO A 400 -5.81 17.13 -0.42
CA PRO A 400 -4.36 17.15 -0.37
C PRO A 400 -3.90 18.09 0.75
N ASP A 401 -3.19 17.57 1.75
CA ASP A 401 -2.78 18.34 2.96
C ASP A 401 -1.58 19.28 2.67
N THR A 402 -1.03 19.21 1.46
CA THR A 402 0.20 19.89 1.03
C THR A 402 0.11 20.29 -0.44
N ASP A 403 0.73 21.41 -0.83
CA ASP A 403 0.90 21.80 -2.23
C ASP A 403 1.55 20.67 -3.07
N ASP A 404 2.39 19.82 -2.46
CA ASP A 404 2.96 18.61 -3.10
C ASP A 404 1.93 17.52 -3.47
N GLU A 405 0.77 17.49 -2.80
CA GLU A 405 -0.34 16.63 -3.24
C GLU A 405 -1.26 17.38 -4.21
N VAL A 406 -1.23 18.72 -4.27
CA VAL A 406 -1.92 19.52 -5.31
C VAL A 406 -1.27 19.30 -6.67
N ASP A 407 0.05 19.09 -6.73
CA ASP A 407 0.76 18.69 -7.96
C ASP A 407 0.31 17.33 -8.54
N LEU A 408 -0.31 16.45 -7.73
CA LEU A 408 -0.97 15.23 -8.24
C LEU A 408 -2.29 15.51 -8.96
N TRP A 409 -2.86 16.71 -8.80
CA TRP A 409 -4.20 17.09 -9.26
C TRP A 409 -4.19 18.16 -10.36
N ASP A 410 -3.03 18.65 -10.80
CA ASP A 410 -2.86 19.57 -11.95
C ASP A 410 -3.05 18.85 -13.32
N PHE A 411 -4.17 18.15 -13.47
CA PHE A 411 -4.56 17.45 -14.70
C PHE A 411 -5.40 18.32 -15.66
N GLU A 412 -5.52 19.62 -15.41
CA GLU A 412 -6.41 20.53 -16.17
C GLU A 412 -5.85 21.02 -17.53
N THR A 413 -4.90 20.33 -18.17
CA THR A 413 -4.41 20.77 -19.50
C THR A 413 -4.15 19.68 -20.56
N ALA A 414 -4.57 18.42 -20.34
CA ALA A 414 -4.31 17.35 -21.31
C ALA A 414 -5.57 16.67 -21.86
N THR A 415 -6.54 17.44 -22.34
CA THR A 415 -7.51 16.98 -23.34
C THR A 415 -7.97 18.14 -24.21
N GLU A 416 -7.50 18.15 -25.46
CA GLU A 416 -8.16 18.62 -26.70
C GLU A 416 -7.08 19.09 -27.67
N ASP A 417 -6.54 18.15 -28.46
CA ASP A 417 -6.16 18.39 -29.86
C ASP A 417 -5.81 17.03 -30.47
N GLY A 418 -6.87 16.36 -30.93
CA GLY A 418 -6.82 15.12 -31.67
C GLY A 418 -7.72 15.26 -32.90
N SER A 419 -7.22 15.93 -33.93
CA SER A 419 -7.68 15.97 -35.32
C SER A 419 -6.63 16.80 -36.09
N ASP A 420 -6.01 16.41 -37.20
CA ASP A 420 -6.56 15.70 -38.34
C ASP A 420 -5.49 14.89 -39.11
N LEU A 421 -6.01 13.85 -39.76
CA LEU A 421 -5.37 13.06 -40.79
C LEU A 421 -5.23 13.89 -42.07
N GLU A 422 -4.00 14.18 -42.51
CA GLU A 422 -3.73 14.46 -43.92
C GLU A 422 -3.33 13.14 -44.62
N LEU A 423 -4.32 12.46 -45.20
CA LEU A 423 -4.10 11.47 -46.24
C LEU A 423 -4.19 12.19 -47.59
N SER A 424 -3.02 12.36 -48.22
CA SER A 424 -2.85 12.92 -49.55
C SER A 424 -3.55 12.07 -50.61
N GLY A 425 -4.19 12.75 -51.55
CA GLY A 425 -4.94 12.18 -52.66
C GLY A 425 -4.13 11.19 -53.50
N MET A 426 -4.79 10.07 -53.82
CA MET A 426 -4.52 9.31 -55.03
C MET A 426 -5.74 9.49 -55.93
N ASP A 427 -5.47 10.13 -57.07
CA ASP A 427 -6.36 10.23 -58.22
C ASP A 427 -6.81 8.83 -58.67
N MET A 428 -8.12 8.66 -58.82
CA MET A 428 -8.69 7.60 -59.66
C MET A 428 -9.26 8.25 -60.91
N GLU A 429 -8.64 7.92 -62.04
CA GLU A 429 -9.09 8.23 -63.39
C GLU A 429 -10.54 7.80 -63.59
N ILE A 430 -11.31 8.71 -64.18
CA ILE A 430 -12.63 8.46 -64.75
C ILE A 430 -12.42 8.30 -66.26
N ASP A 431 -12.70 7.10 -66.78
CA ASP A 431 -13.11 6.94 -68.18
C ASP A 431 -14.62 7.25 -68.26
N ILE A 432 -14.93 8.48 -68.69
CA ILE A 432 -15.53 8.89 -69.98
C ILE A 432 -15.28 10.39 -70.15
#